data_AF-A0A2W6DNG0-F1
#
_entry.id   AF-A0A2W6DNG0-F1
#
_cell.length_a   1.000
_cell.length_b   1.000
_cell.length_c   1.000
_cell.angle_alpha   90.00
_cell.angle_beta   90.00
_cell.angle_gamma   90.00
#
_symmetry.space_group_name_H-M   'P 1'
#
loop_
_entity.id
_entity.type
_entity.pdbx_description
1 polymer ?
#
loop_
_entity_poly.entity_id
_entity_poly.type
_entity_poly.pdbx_seq_one_letter_code
_entity_poly.pdbx_strand_id
1 'polypeptide(L)'
;MTDYATLLRDHTRLTCRSLDRIFLQGYMPGLQTPGQVARFLINRGYPIPSSAALGEMGEKYVAEIKRWAKAEGVPIRQFRKGEKKEAIAEPLLEAAAKEGGPGRVVLLGMAQEKASAWRSWRSKQQPFPGRPQME
;
A
#
# COMPACT_ATOMS: atom_id res chain seq x y z
N MET A 1 0.79 32.76 44.50
CA MET A 1 0.63 33.50 43.22
C MET A 1 0.44 32.46 42.14
N THR A 2 -0.72 32.44 41.49
CA THR A 2 -0.97 31.58 40.33
C THR A 2 -0.15 32.13 39.17
N ASP A 3 0.85 31.38 38.72
CA ASP A 3 1.68 31.82 37.59
C ASP A 3 0.94 31.63 36.25
N TYR A 4 1.43 32.27 35.19
CA TYR A 4 0.86 32.17 33.84
C TYR A 4 0.80 30.72 33.34
N ALA A 5 1.76 29.87 33.72
CA ALA A 5 1.77 28.47 33.31
C ALA A 5 0.63 27.66 33.97
N THR A 6 0.21 28.04 35.17
CA THR A 6 -0.91 27.46 35.90
C THR A 6 -2.24 27.88 35.30
N LEU A 7 -2.35 29.15 34.87
CA LEU A 7 -3.54 29.67 34.19
C LEU A 7 -3.72 29.06 32.79
N LEU A 8 -2.63 28.82 32.06
CA LEU A 8 -2.69 28.30 30.69
C LEU A 8 -2.81 26.77 30.62
N ARG A 9 -2.57 26.07 31.74
CA ARG A 9 -2.57 24.59 31.80
C ARG A 9 -3.88 23.98 31.27
N ASP A 10 -5.01 24.63 31.53
CA ASP A 10 -6.34 24.16 31.10
C ASP A 10 -6.88 24.93 29.87
N HIS A 11 -6.17 25.98 29.41
CA HIS A 11 -6.61 26.86 28.33
C HIS A 11 -5.84 26.68 27.00
N THR A 12 -4.73 25.94 27.00
CA THR A 12 -3.96 25.66 25.78
C THR A 12 -4.30 24.27 25.25
N ARG A 13 -5.31 24.16 24.38
CA ARG A 13 -5.46 22.96 23.53
C ARG A 13 -4.41 23.02 22.43
N LEU A 14 -3.42 22.14 22.48
CA LEU A 14 -2.55 21.89 21.33
C LEU A 14 -3.41 21.30 20.21
N THR A 15 -3.74 22.11 19.20
CA THR A 15 -4.45 21.64 18.01
C THR A 15 -3.43 21.11 17.01
N CYS A 16 -3.16 19.80 17.07
CA CYS A 16 -2.33 19.14 16.06
C CYS A 16 -3.15 18.95 14.77
N ARG A 17 -2.66 19.48 13.64
CA ARG A 17 -3.19 19.09 12.32
C ARG A 17 -2.69 17.69 12.00
N SER A 18 -3.47 16.67 12.34
CA SER A 18 -3.24 15.31 11.90
C SER A 18 -3.78 15.13 10.48
N LEU A 19 -3.00 14.47 9.62
CA LEU A 19 -3.48 14.02 8.32
C LEU A 19 -4.24 12.71 8.54
N ASP A 20 -5.58 12.78 8.54
CA ASP A 20 -6.45 11.59 8.70
C ASP A 20 -6.34 10.64 7.50
N ARG A 21 -6.15 11.19 6.29
CA ARG A 21 -6.05 10.40 5.06
C ARG A 21 -5.13 11.03 4.03
N ILE A 22 -4.18 10.25 3.51
CA ILE A 22 -3.35 10.61 2.37
C ILE A 22 -3.71 9.68 1.22
N PHE A 23 -4.25 10.26 0.13
CA PHE A 23 -4.42 9.54 -1.13
C PHE A 23 -3.19 9.77 -2.00
N LEU A 24 -2.38 8.73 -2.19
CA LEU A 24 -1.25 8.77 -3.11
C LEU A 24 -1.65 8.13 -4.44
N GLN A 25 -2.19 8.94 -5.36
CA GLN A 25 -2.36 8.51 -6.75
C GLN A 25 -1.01 8.66 -7.48
N GLY A 26 -0.31 7.55 -7.65
CA GLY A 26 0.96 7.53 -8.38
C GLY A 26 0.73 7.44 -9.89
N TYR A 27 1.28 8.38 -10.65
CA TYR A 27 1.39 8.28 -12.11
C TYR A 27 2.79 7.81 -12.48
N MET A 28 2.90 6.75 -13.27
CA MET A 28 4.18 6.24 -13.77
C MET A 28 4.24 6.41 -15.30
N PRO A 29 4.85 7.51 -15.81
CA PRO A 29 4.85 7.82 -17.24
C PRO A 29 5.39 6.68 -18.12
N GLY A 30 6.31 5.88 -17.59
CA GLY A 30 6.94 4.76 -18.27
C GLY A 30 6.19 3.43 -18.20
N LEU A 31 4.91 3.40 -17.80
CA LEU A 31 4.08 2.19 -17.69
C LEU A 31 2.66 2.38 -18.27
N GLN A 32 2.49 3.36 -19.16
CA GLN A 32 1.19 3.79 -19.68
C GLN A 32 0.75 3.02 -20.94
N THR A 33 1.64 2.26 -21.56
CA THR A 33 1.38 1.50 -22.78
C THR A 33 1.93 0.07 -22.68
N PRO A 34 1.40 -0.90 -23.46
CA PRO A 34 1.92 -2.27 -23.48
C PRO A 34 3.42 -2.35 -23.79
N GLY A 35 3.90 -1.53 -24.74
CA GLY A 35 5.32 -1.50 -25.12
C GLY A 35 6.22 -1.00 -23.98
N GLN A 36 5.75 -0.02 -23.23
CA GLN A 36 6.45 0.51 -22.04
C GLN A 36 6.51 -0.53 -20.91
N VAL A 37 5.40 -1.23 -20.64
CA VAL A 37 5.35 -2.32 -19.65
C VAL A 37 6.27 -3.46 -20.06
N ALA A 38 6.26 -3.84 -21.34
CA ALA A 38 7.15 -4.88 -21.85
C ALA A 38 8.63 -4.49 -21.69
N ARG A 39 8.97 -3.23 -21.98
CA ARG A 39 10.33 -2.71 -21.76
C ARG A 39 10.72 -2.73 -20.28
N PHE A 40 9.81 -2.35 -19.39
CA PHE A 40 10.03 -2.41 -17.95
C PHE A 40 10.33 -3.85 -17.48
N LEU A 41 9.54 -4.84 -17.91
CA LEU A 41 9.74 -6.23 -17.54
C LEU A 41 11.09 -6.78 -18.05
N ILE A 42 11.46 -6.47 -19.29
CA ILE A 42 12.77 -6.84 -19.86
C ILE A 42 13.90 -6.24 -19.02
N ASN A 43 13.81 -4.96 -18.66
CA ASN A 43 14.82 -4.30 -17.82
C ASN A 43 14.89 -4.89 -16.40
N ARG A 44 13.82 -5.52 -15.93
CA ARG A 44 13.78 -6.25 -14.65
C ARG A 44 14.32 -7.68 -14.76
N GLY A 45 14.83 -8.08 -15.93
CA GLY A 45 15.44 -9.38 -16.18
C GLY A 45 14.46 -10.47 -16.62
N TYR A 46 13.21 -10.12 -16.96
CA TYR A 46 12.24 -11.08 -17.49
C TYR A 46 12.46 -11.28 -18.99
N PRO A 47 12.89 -12.48 -19.45
CA PRO A 47 13.15 -12.71 -20.87
C PRO A 47 11.87 -12.63 -21.71
N ILE A 48 10.73 -12.99 -21.11
CA ILE A 48 9.41 -12.94 -21.72
C ILE A 48 8.57 -11.93 -20.92
N PRO A 49 8.23 -10.76 -21.50
CA PRO A 49 7.45 -9.75 -20.82
C PRO A 49 5.96 -10.14 -20.78
N SER A 50 5.57 -10.91 -19.77
CA SER A 50 4.20 -11.39 -19.59
C SER A 50 3.55 -10.84 -18.32
N SER A 51 2.21 -10.83 -18.28
CA SER A 51 1.43 -10.44 -17.10
C SER A 51 1.68 -11.34 -15.89
N ALA A 52 2.20 -12.57 -16.09
CA ALA A 52 2.63 -13.44 -15.00
C ALA A 52 3.82 -12.84 -14.22
N ALA A 53 4.74 -12.13 -14.90
CA ALA A 53 5.85 -11.45 -14.25
C ALA A 53 5.37 -10.33 -13.31
N LEU A 54 4.33 -9.59 -13.70
CA LEU A 54 3.70 -8.59 -12.85
C LEU A 54 3.06 -9.23 -11.60
N GLY A 55 2.41 -10.39 -11.78
CA GLY A 55 1.87 -11.19 -10.67
C GLY A 55 2.95 -11.60 -9.68
N GLU A 56 4.07 -12.17 -10.15
CA GLU A 56 5.19 -12.58 -9.30
C GLU A 56 5.81 -11.39 -8.55
N MET A 57 5.99 -10.23 -9.21
CA MET A 57 6.47 -9.02 -8.54
C MET A 57 5.51 -8.56 -7.43
N GLY A 58 4.20 -8.60 -7.69
CA GLY A 58 3.16 -8.25 -6.72
C GLY A 58 3.14 -9.19 -5.52
N GLU A 59 3.23 -10.50 -5.76
CA GLU A 59 3.30 -11.52 -4.71
C GLU A 59 4.55 -11.35 -3.83
N LYS A 60 5.72 -11.12 -4.43
CA LYS A 60 6.95 -10.80 -3.69
C LYS A 60 6.74 -9.57 -2.82
N TYR A 61 6.26 -8.46 -3.38
CA TYR A 61 5.99 -7.25 -2.62
C TYR A 61 5.06 -7.48 -1.42
N VAL A 62 3.97 -8.23 -1.61
CA VAL A 62 3.05 -8.59 -0.52
C VAL A 62 3.74 -9.47 0.53
N ALA A 63 4.61 -10.39 0.13
CA ALA A 63 5.37 -11.24 1.04
C ALA A 63 6.37 -10.41 1.87
N GLU A 64 7.05 -9.43 1.27
CA GLU A 64 7.95 -8.50 1.95
C GLU A 64 7.21 -7.69 3.03
N ILE A 65 6.02 -7.15 2.72
CA ILE A 65 5.18 -6.44 3.70
C ILE A 65 4.79 -7.37 4.86
N LYS A 66 4.35 -8.60 4.55
CA LYS A 66 3.97 -9.57 5.59
C LYS A 66 5.16 -9.94 6.47
N ARG A 67 6.36 -10.07 5.90
CA ARG A 67 7.57 -10.34 6.67
C ARG A 67 7.91 -9.17 7.59
N TRP A 68 7.86 -7.94 7.09
CA TRP A 68 8.07 -6.74 7.89
C TRP A 68 7.07 -6.66 9.04
N ALA A 69 5.78 -6.85 8.75
CA ALA A 69 4.72 -6.85 9.76
C ALA A 69 4.98 -7.85 10.89
N LYS A 70 5.43 -9.05 10.53
CA LYS A 70 5.79 -10.09 11.50
C LYS A 70 7.00 -9.68 12.34
N ALA A 71 8.01 -9.06 11.73
CA ALA A 71 9.20 -8.60 12.44
C ALA A 71 8.89 -7.47 13.44
N GLU A 72 7.99 -6.56 13.07
CA GLU A 72 7.57 -5.43 13.90
C GLU A 72 6.41 -5.76 14.86
N GLY A 73 5.91 -7.00 14.85
CA GLY A 73 4.75 -7.40 15.68
C GLY A 73 3.43 -6.71 15.30
N VAL A 74 3.33 -6.18 14.08
CA VAL A 74 2.15 -5.46 13.60
C VAL A 74 1.07 -6.48 13.16
N PRO A 75 -0.16 -6.40 13.72
CA PRO A 75 -1.22 -7.32 13.35
C PRO A 75 -1.68 -7.09 11.91
N ILE A 76 -1.91 -8.19 11.18
CA ILE A 76 -2.48 -8.18 9.84
C ILE A 76 -3.94 -8.66 9.92
N ARG A 77 -4.88 -7.88 9.39
CA ARG A 77 -6.31 -8.23 9.34
C ARG A 77 -6.84 -8.20 7.92
N GLN A 78 -7.55 -9.26 7.51
CA GLN A 78 -8.39 -9.21 6.31
C GLN A 78 -9.77 -8.64 6.64
N PHE A 79 -10.16 -7.58 5.94
CA PHE A 79 -11.47 -6.97 6.09
C PHE A 79 -12.56 -7.72 5.33
N ARG A 80 -13.70 -7.92 5.98
CA ARG A 80 -14.91 -8.44 5.36
C ARG A 80 -15.72 -7.30 4.74
N LYS A 81 -16.56 -7.65 3.77
CA LYS A 81 -17.50 -6.69 3.17
C LYS A 81 -18.40 -6.10 4.26
N GLY A 82 -18.53 -4.77 4.30
CA GLY A 82 -19.37 -4.06 5.25
C GLY A 82 -18.70 -3.70 6.57
N GLU A 83 -17.47 -4.14 6.82
CA GLU A 83 -16.72 -3.72 8.01
C GLU A 83 -16.28 -2.25 7.90
N LYS A 84 -16.53 -1.48 8.96
CA LYS A 84 -16.01 -0.11 9.10
C LYS A 84 -14.56 -0.17 9.55
N LYS A 85 -13.64 0.03 8.62
CA LYS A 85 -12.18 -0.02 8.84
C LYS A 85 -11.73 0.94 9.95
N GLU A 86 -12.30 2.14 9.99
CA GLU A 86 -12.03 3.17 10.99
C GLU A 86 -12.38 2.69 12.40
N ALA A 87 -13.58 2.15 12.60
CA ALA A 87 -14.03 1.61 13.89
C ALA A 87 -13.17 0.43 14.39
N ILE A 88 -12.54 -0.30 13.47
CA ILE A 88 -11.61 -1.40 13.83
C ILE A 88 -10.24 -0.85 14.22
N ALA A 89 -9.78 0.21 13.57
CA ALA A 89 -8.46 0.82 13.82
C ALA A 89 -8.47 1.75 15.04
N GLU A 90 -9.59 2.42 15.34
CA GLU A 90 -9.76 3.38 16.43
C GLU A 90 -9.24 2.87 17.80
N PRO A 91 -9.64 1.70 18.32
CA PRO A 91 -9.13 1.23 19.62
C PRO A 91 -7.61 0.98 19.61
N LEU A 92 -7.03 0.58 18.48
CA LEU A 92 -5.59 0.36 18.35
C LEU A 92 -4.83 1.68 18.31
N LEU A 93 -5.40 2.69 17.66
CA LEU A 93 -4.86 4.05 17.64
C LEU A 93 -4.93 4.70 19.02
N GLU A 94 -6.04 4.55 19.74
CA GLU A 94 -6.17 5.05 21.12
C GLU A 94 -5.17 4.39 22.07
N ALA A 95 -4.98 3.08 21.97
CA ALA A 95 -3.99 2.37 22.77
C ALA A 95 -2.57 2.88 22.49
N ALA A 96 -2.21 3.05 21.21
CA ALA A 96 -0.91 3.61 20.83
C ALA A 96 -0.73 5.06 21.31
N ALA A 97 -1.78 5.88 21.25
CA ALA A 97 -1.74 7.25 21.75
C ALA A 97 -1.53 7.31 23.28
N LYS A 98 -2.13 6.37 24.03
CA LYS A 98 -1.96 6.26 25.49
C LYS A 98 -0.55 5.83 25.89
N GLU A 99 0.05 4.90 25.14
CA GLU A 99 1.44 4.47 25.37
C GLU A 99 2.46 5.57 25.04
N GLY A 100 2.14 6.44 24.08
CA GLY A 100 3.01 7.53 23.63
C GLY A 100 4.22 7.03 22.82
N GLY A 101 5.18 7.95 22.59
CA GLY A 101 6.39 7.67 21.82
C GLY A 101 6.31 8.05 20.34
N PRO A 102 7.26 7.59 19.51
CA PRO A 102 7.27 7.89 18.09
C PRO A 102 6.09 7.24 17.35
N GLY A 103 5.68 7.84 16.24
CA GLY A 103 4.62 7.28 15.39
C GLY A 103 4.98 5.87 14.90
N ARG A 104 4.02 4.95 15.01
CA ARG A 104 4.18 3.54 14.63
C ARG A 104 2.95 3.01 13.90
N VAL A 105 3.11 1.91 13.17
CA VAL A 105 2.00 1.23 12.51
C VAL A 105 1.28 0.35 13.52
N VAL A 106 -0.02 0.56 13.70
CA VAL A 106 -0.84 -0.19 14.67
C VAL A 106 -1.60 -1.36 14.05
N LEU A 107 -1.82 -1.32 12.74
CA LEU A 107 -2.61 -2.31 12.00
C LEU A 107 -2.22 -2.31 10.52
N LEU A 108 -2.10 -3.49 9.94
CA LEU A 108 -2.12 -3.69 8.49
C LEU A 108 -3.44 -4.30 8.06
N GLY A 109 -4.28 -3.48 7.45
CA GLY A 109 -5.57 -3.89 6.94
C GLY A 109 -5.52 -4.30 5.46
N MET A 110 -5.91 -5.53 5.16
CA MET A 110 -6.06 -6.05 3.80
C MET A 110 -7.52 -5.95 3.36
N ALA A 111 -7.78 -5.25 2.26
CA ALA A 111 -9.09 -5.19 1.63
C ALA A 111 -8.95 -5.59 0.15
N GLN A 112 -9.90 -6.38 -0.36
CA GLN A 112 -9.93 -6.70 -1.78
C GLN A 112 -10.49 -5.52 -2.55
N GLU A 113 -9.67 -4.97 -3.45
CA GLU A 113 -10.10 -4.00 -4.45
C GLU A 113 -10.03 -4.63 -5.85
N LYS A 114 -10.89 -4.18 -6.75
CA LYS A 114 -10.82 -4.55 -8.17
C LYS A 114 -10.05 -3.45 -8.89
N ALA A 115 -8.89 -3.80 -9.45
CA ALA A 115 -8.11 -2.91 -10.29
C ALA A 115 -7.94 -3.52 -11.69
N SER A 116 -7.95 -2.67 -12.71
CA SER A 116 -7.53 -3.07 -14.06
C SER A 116 -6.01 -3.18 -14.09
N ALA A 117 -5.50 -4.21 -14.74
CA ALA A 117 -4.07 -4.45 -14.88
C ALA A 117 -3.79 -5.02 -16.29
N TRP A 118 -2.59 -4.76 -16.79
CA TRP A 118 -2.11 -5.28 -18.08
C TRP A 118 -2.20 -6.80 -18.14
N ARG A 119 -2.85 -7.33 -19.17
CA ARG A 119 -2.99 -8.76 -19.42
C ARG A 119 -2.22 -9.12 -20.65
N SER A 120 -1.59 -10.30 -20.64
CA SER A 120 -0.86 -10.80 -21.79
C SER A 120 -1.27 -12.20 -22.17
N TRP A 121 -1.28 -12.50 -23.46
CA TRP A 121 -1.59 -13.83 -23.98
C TRP A 121 -0.66 -14.21 -25.14
N ARG A 122 -0.57 -15.51 -25.42
CA ARG A 122 0.11 -16.02 -26.61
C ARG A 122 -0.85 -15.97 -27.79
N SER A 123 -0.42 -15.40 -28.91
CA SER A 123 -1.16 -15.50 -30.18
C SER A 123 -0.44 -16.45 -31.13
N LYS A 124 -1.20 -17.30 -31.82
CA LYS A 124 -0.67 -18.25 -32.83
C LYS A 124 -0.16 -17.55 -34.10
N GLN A 125 -0.56 -16.29 -34.32
CA GLN A 125 -0.26 -15.51 -35.53
C GLN A 125 0.89 -14.53 -35.33
N GLN A 126 1.69 -14.70 -34.26
CA GLN A 126 2.77 -13.75 -33.99
C GLN A 126 3.93 -13.91 -34.96
N PRO A 127 4.42 -12.81 -35.57
CA PRO A 127 5.57 -12.84 -36.46
C PRO A 127 6.89 -13.18 -35.73
N PHE A 128 6.94 -13.06 -34.40
CA PHE A 128 8.14 -13.36 -33.60
C PHE A 128 7.80 -14.25 -32.38
N PRO A 129 8.36 -15.47 -32.28
CA PRO A 129 8.20 -16.32 -31.11
C PRO A 129 8.76 -15.64 -29.85
N GLY A 130 8.01 -15.65 -28.75
CA GLY A 130 8.46 -15.17 -27.43
C GLY A 130 8.02 -13.76 -27.02
N ARG A 131 7.21 -13.05 -27.81
CA ARG A 131 6.67 -11.73 -27.44
C ARG A 131 5.16 -11.75 -27.24
N PRO A 132 4.63 -11.97 -26.03
CA PRO A 132 3.18 -12.04 -25.83
C PRO A 132 2.48 -10.73 -26.24
N GLN A 133 1.24 -10.84 -26.75
CA GLN A 133 0.37 -9.67 -26.93
C GLN A 133 -0.05 -9.16 -25.55
N MET A 134 -0.29 -7.86 -25.42
CA MET A 134 -0.64 -7.25 -24.13
C MET A 134 -1.60 -6.08 -24.31
N GLU A 135 -2.59 -5.99 -23.42
CA GLU A 135 -3.63 -4.94 -23.33
C GLU A 135 -3.99 -4.60 -21.88
#